data_AF-X0T468-F1
#
_entry.id   AF-X0T468-F1
#
_cell.length_a   1.000
_cell.length_b   1.000
_cell.length_c   1.000
_cell.angle_alpha   90.00
_cell.angle_beta   90.00
_cell.angle_gamma   90.00
#
_symmetry.space_group_name_H-M   'P 1'
#
loop_
_entity.id
_entity.type
_entity.pdbx_description
1 polymer ?
#
loop_
_entity_poly.entity_id
_entity_poly.type
_entity_poly.pdbx_seq_one_letter_code
_entity_poly.pdbx_strand_id
1 'polypeptide(L)' 'PVDTRTALLPLTLGGERLRLRAAPPALGQDTRALLGELGYTPDEARALIEAGVVAGQHGADDAAPGGAPSPNELASA' A
#
# COMPACT_ATOMS: atom_id res chain seq x y z
N PRO A 1 0.68 -5.71 -1.16
CA PRO A 1 0.73 -6.41 0.14
C PRO A 1 2.15 -6.64 0.65
N VAL A 2 2.36 -6.47 1.96
CA VAL A 2 3.65 -6.66 2.64
C VAL A 2 3.67 -8.02 3.33
N ASP A 3 4.76 -8.79 3.21
CA ASP A 3 4.92 -10.05 3.94
C ASP A 3 5.46 -9.80 5.35
N THR A 4 4.77 -10.33 6.37
CA THR A 4 5.12 -10.13 7.79
C THR A 4 4.76 -11.37 8.61
N ARG A 5 5.54 -11.63 9.68
CA ARG A 5 5.26 -12.70 10.63
C ARG A 5 4.50 -12.14 11.83
N THR A 6 3.36 -12.74 12.16
CA THR A 6 2.54 -12.35 13.32
C THR A 6 2.01 -13.58 14.05
N ALA A 7 1.80 -13.45 15.36
CA ALA A 7 1.15 -14.49 16.15
C ALA A 7 -0.36 -14.54 15.83
N LEU A 8 -0.95 -15.73 15.90
CA LEU A 8 -2.40 -15.88 15.78
C LEU A 8 -3.10 -15.41 17.06
N LEU A 9 -4.36 -14.98 16.92
CA LEU A 9 -5.19 -14.61 18.06
C LEU A 9 -5.31 -15.80 19.04
N PRO A 10 -5.23 -15.57 20.37
CA PRO A 10 -5.20 -16.62 21.38
C PRO A 10 -6.61 -17.17 21.69
N LEU A 11 -7.48 -17.28 20.69
CA LEU A 11 -8.88 -17.68 20.84
C LEU A 11 -9.28 -18.70 19.78
N THR A 12 -10.28 -19.51 20.12
CA THR A 12 -10.93 -20.50 19.24
C THR A 12 -12.41 -20.18 19.09
N LEU A 13 -12.96 -20.35 17.89
CA LEU A 13 -14.38 -20.17 17.59
C LEU A 13 -14.90 -21.48 16.98
N GLY A 14 -15.89 -22.10 17.63
CA GLY A 14 -16.43 -23.40 17.18
C GLY A 14 -15.43 -24.55 17.22
N GLY A 15 -14.45 -24.51 18.16
CA GLY A 15 -13.38 -25.50 18.26
C GLY A 15 -12.20 -25.27 17.31
N GLU A 16 -12.31 -24.31 16.38
CA GLU A 16 -11.27 -24.02 15.39
C GLU A 16 -10.47 -22.76 15.75
N ARG A 17 -9.16 -22.80 15.47
CA ARG A 17 -8.28 -21.65 15.68
C ARG A 17 -8.44 -20.64 14.56
N LEU A 18 -8.62 -19.36 14.91
CA LEU A 18 -8.79 -18.29 13.93
C LEU A 18 -7.53 -18.14 13.06
N ARG A 19 -7.73 -18.18 11.74
CA ARG A 19 -6.68 -17.94 10.75
C ARG A 19 -6.48 -16.44 10.55
N LEU A 20 -5.27 -16.06 10.13
CA LEU A 20 -5.00 -14.71 9.64
C LEU A 20 -5.86 -14.45 8.39
N ARG A 21 -6.58 -13.32 8.34
CA ARG A 21 -7.50 -13.01 7.24
C ARG A 21 -6.82 -12.34 6.06
N ALA A 22 -5.84 -11.48 6.32
CA ALA A 22 -5.07 -10.79 5.30
C ALA A 22 -3.72 -10.39 5.88
N ALA A 23 -2.73 -10.27 5.00
CA ALA A 23 -1.48 -9.58 5.29
C ALA A 23 -1.76 -8.08 5.54
N PRO A 24 -0.87 -7.36 6.25
CA PRO A 24 -0.99 -5.91 6.36
C PRO A 24 -0.98 -5.26 4.97
N PRO A 25 -1.83 -4.23 4.74
CA PRO A 25 -1.83 -3.50 3.48
C PRO A 25 -0.51 -2.74 3.30
N ALA A 26 -0.08 -2.60 2.04
CA ALA A 26 1.03 -1.69 1.72
C ALA A 26 0.60 -0.22 1.88
N LEU A 27 1.57 0.69 1.97
CA LEU A 27 1.28 2.12 2.02
C LEU A 27 0.49 2.54 0.76
N GLY A 28 -0.65 3.19 0.97
CA GLY A 28 -1.52 3.66 -0.10
C GLY A 28 -2.23 2.56 -0.90
N GLN A 29 -2.21 1.29 -0.43
CA GLN A 29 -2.80 0.14 -1.15
C GLN A 29 -4.24 0.38 -1.58
N ASP A 30 -5.04 0.92 -0.67
CA ASP A 30 -6.48 1.03 -0.86
C ASP A 30 -6.91 2.49 -1.16
N THR A 31 -5.97 3.44 -1.31
CA THR A 31 -6.28 4.88 -1.46
C THR A 31 -7.23 5.17 -2.62
N ARG A 32 -7.00 4.59 -3.81
CA ARG A 32 -7.86 4.85 -4.98
C ARG A 32 -9.27 4.27 -4.79
N ALA A 33 -9.37 3.09 -4.19
CA ALA A 33 -10.65 2.45 -3.92
C ALA A 33 -11.48 3.28 -2.92
N LEU A 34 -10.85 3.71 -1.82
CA LEU A 34 -11.49 4.56 -0.81
C LEU A 34 -11.93 5.92 -1.38
N LEU A 35 -11.12 6.56 -2.23
CA LEU A 35 -11.51 7.80 -2.90
C LEU A 35 -12.72 7.59 -3.83
N GLY A 36 -12.78 6.46 -4.55
CA GLY A 36 -13.93 6.11 -5.37
C GLY A 36 -15.21 5.89 -4.55
N GLU A 37 -15.11 5.23 -3.39
CA GLU A 37 -16.23 5.06 -2.45
C GLU A 37 -16.74 6.40 -1.89
N LEU A 38 -15.86 7.41 -1.80
CA LEU A 38 -16.21 8.77 -1.40
C LEU A 38 -16.79 9.62 -2.55
N GLY A 39 -16.87 9.08 -3.76
CA GLY A 39 -17.44 9.74 -4.93
C GLY A 39 -16.44 10.51 -5.78
N TYR A 40 -15.14 10.40 -5.51
CA TYR A 40 -14.12 10.95 -6.40
C TYR A 40 -14.03 10.12 -7.67
N THR A 41 -13.93 10.81 -8.80
CA THR A 41 -13.64 10.17 -10.07
C THR A 41 -12.20 9.65 -10.09
N PRO A 42 -11.88 8.68 -10.98
CA PRO A 42 -10.51 8.20 -11.14
C PRO A 42 -9.50 9.32 -11.46
N ASP A 43 -9.92 10.34 -12.21
CA ASP A 43 -9.07 11.46 -12.61
C ASP A 43 -8.81 12.42 -11.44
N GLU A 44 -9.82 12.72 -10.62
CA GLU A 44 -9.63 13.51 -9.40
C GLU A 44 -8.73 12.79 -8.40
N ALA A 45 -8.92 11.48 -8.22
CA ALA A 45 -8.05 10.67 -7.36
C ALA A 45 -6.59 10.67 -7.87
N ARG A 46 -6.39 10.58 -9.18
CA ARG A 46 -5.07 10.68 -9.81
C ARG A 46 -4.42 12.05 -9.55
N ALA A 47 -5.17 13.14 -9.74
CA ALA A 47 -4.67 14.49 -9.52
C ALA A 47 -4.21 14.71 -8.07
N LEU A 48 -4.94 14.17 -7.08
CA LEU A 48 -4.57 14.25 -5.66
C LEU A 48 -3.28 13.47 -5.34
N ILE A 49 -3.07 12.33 -5.99
CA ILE A 49 -1.86 11.52 -5.84
C ILE A 49 -0.67 12.23 -6.49
N GLU A 50 -0.81 12.73 -7.71
CA GLU A 50 0.25 13.45 -8.44
C GLU A 50 0.63 14.77 -7.75
N ALA A 51 -0.33 15.46 -7.12
CA ALA A 51 -0.09 16.64 -6.31
C ALA A 51 0.57 16.34 -4.96
N GLY A 52 0.75 15.07 -4.60
CA GLY A 52 1.33 14.64 -3.32
C GLY A 52 0.46 14.93 -2.09
N VAL A 53 -0.83 15.24 -2.30
CA VAL A 53 -1.79 15.51 -1.21
C VAL A 53 -2.13 14.22 -0.47
N VAL A 54 -2.24 13.10 -1.22
CA VAL A 54 -2.45 11.76 -0.67
C VAL A 54 -1.46 10.78 -1.28
N ALA A 55 -0.99 9.82 -0.50
CA ALA A 55 -0.20 8.72 -1.03
C ALA A 55 -1.13 7.67 -1.68
N GLY A 56 -0.94 7.38 -2.96
CA GLY A 56 -1.44 6.18 -3.61
C GLY A 56 -0.33 5.15 -3.76
N GLN A 57 -0.64 3.89 -4.07
CA GLN A 57 0.39 3.01 -4.59
C GLN A 57 0.98 3.66 -5.83
N HIS A 58 2.24 4.10 -5.73
CA HIS A 58 3.04 4.37 -6.91
C HIS A 58 3.21 3.01 -7.58
N GLY A 59 2.68 2.84 -8.79
CA GLY A 59 2.86 1.60 -9.50
C GLY A 59 4.36 1.31 -9.61
N ALA A 60 4.75 0.05 -9.44
CA ALA A 60 6.01 -0.43 -10.01
C ALA A 60 6.06 -0.19 -11.54
N ASP A 61 4.93 0.17 -12.16
CA ASP A 61 4.76 0.58 -13.55
C ASP A 61 5.02 2.08 -13.83
N ASP A 62 5.20 2.92 -12.80
CA ASP A 62 5.62 4.34 -12.94
C ASP A 62 7.12 4.51 -12.63
N ALA A 63 7.94 3.54 -13.07
CA ALA A 63 9.38 3.73 -13.17
C ALA A 63 9.67 4.81 -14.22
N ALA A 64 9.66 6.07 -13.79
CA ALA A 64 10.20 7.17 -14.57
C ALA A 64 11.64 6.80 -15.00
N PRO A 65 11.99 6.90 -16.30
CA PRO A 65 13.36 6.72 -16.72
C PRO A 65 14.16 7.94 -16.21
N GLY A 66 14.89 7.78 -15.11
CA GLY A 66 15.85 8.79 -14.65
C GLY A 66 15.74 9.29 -13.20
N GLY A 67 15.18 8.51 -12.27
CA GLY A 67 15.42 8.79 -10.84
C GLY A 67 16.90 8.57 -10.52
N ALA A 68 17.67 9.65 -10.36
CA ALA A 68 19.05 9.55 -9.89
C ALA A 68 19.09 8.77 -8.57
N PRO A 69 20.09 7.88 -8.36
CA PRO A 69 20.15 7.06 -7.16
C PRO A 69 20.13 7.97 -5.94
N SER A 70 19.30 7.59 -4.96
CA SER A 70 19.25 8.30 -3.70
C SER A 70 20.63 8.25 -3.04
N PRO A 71 21.00 9.26 -2.23
CA PRO A 71 22.27 9.26 -1.50
C PRO A 71 22.51 8.00 -0.65
N ASN A 72 21.43 7.34 -0.23
CA ASN A 72 21.48 6.12 0.58
C ASN A 72 21.87 4.88 -0.24
N GLU A 73 21.52 4.84 -1.53
CA GLU A 73 21.92 3.76 -2.45
C GLU A 73 23.40 3.88 -2.83
N LEU A 74 23.90 5.10 -3.01
CA LEU A 74 25.31 5.34 -3.31
C LEU A 74 26.23 5.02 -2.11
N ALA A 75 25.74 5.20 -0.89
CA ALA A 75 26.50 4.89 0.32
C ALA A 75 26.54 3.39 0.66
N SER A 76 25.68 2.59 0.04
CA SER A 76 25.52 1.16 0.32
C SER A 76 26.21 0.25 -0.71
N ALA A 77 26.86 0.82 -1.73
CA ALA A 77 27.65 0.12 -2.75
C ALA A 77 29.15 0.13 -2.41
#